data_AF-A0A969RVC5-F1
#
_entry.id   AF-A0A969RVC5-F1
#
_cell.length_a   1.000
_cell.length_b   1.000
_cell.length_c   1.000
_cell.angle_alpha   90.00
_cell.angle_beta   90.00
_cell.angle_gamma   90.00
#
_symmetry.space_group_name_H-M   'P 1'
#
loop_
_entity.id
_entity.type
_entity.pdbx_description
1 polymer ?
#
loop_
_entity_poly.entity_id
_entity_poly.type
_entity_poly.pdbx_seq_one_letter_code
_entity_poly.pdbx_strand_id
1 'polypeptide(L)'
;MRGDDLSEDELKELNIRRSVESEDAAQKILSNFGRIAKDTQPIVLCFDNLDAIPKRNDKSDLQPLMNVNTTIHNERLKNFLVLISVISDTWRSAKKNIQPADLAGIGEQIDLKPISLDQAEAIWASRLHPLHQLAKPKPESAIAPLTRDWLEAQFPGGKTLPRTTLMLGKELLEYFKKYHVLLKLPENASGTQPPNGAGASDEAQFKLIWDKEFEKTKQRVTRLRQFSSPELIQRLRESLEALDVKQVKTSFLSRSTYAANSLSFHNAENIGAENIGVVWTEESNMSTFYHVMNACRNVIKQQLCTELFLIRAENVGKPKSRGNQIYQQLFIQDTHIKPNLDSIYFLETYHSLVNSACSRELVVGQRAVSLKELQAIVRETRVLKDCPVLQELLGDRRTDGENSKKGKGSKLSKSRSDQTLDKILNHIVNIIETQNILGRLVLFQNVKEKFNQISEDDFDQILTQACKTGKIQVVNPDAKLEEQLICLVPS
;
A
#
# COMPACT_ATOMS: atom_id res chain seq x y z
N MET A 1 -0.24 10.60 -25.40
CA MET A 1 -0.15 10.88 -23.95
C MET A 1 -0.36 9.57 -23.21
N ARG A 2 0.31 9.33 -22.08
CA ARG A 2 0.12 8.12 -21.25
C ARG A 2 -0.96 8.28 -20.17
N GLY A 3 -1.64 9.43 -20.16
CA GLY A 3 -2.76 9.70 -19.25
C GLY A 3 -4.08 9.51 -19.95
N ASP A 4 -5.07 9.04 -19.19
CA ASP A 4 -6.44 8.85 -19.66
C ASP A 4 -7.19 10.18 -19.75
N ASP A 5 -8.24 10.17 -20.56
CA ASP A 5 -9.09 11.33 -20.80
C ASP A 5 -10.16 11.46 -19.71
N LEU A 6 -10.52 12.70 -19.35
CA LEU A 6 -11.62 12.95 -18.42
C LEU A 6 -12.96 12.62 -19.10
N SER A 7 -13.89 12.01 -18.35
CA SER A 7 -15.23 11.74 -18.87
C SER A 7 -16.03 13.03 -19.09
N GLU A 8 -17.03 13.01 -19.99
CA GLU A 8 -17.88 14.19 -20.22
C GLU A 8 -18.59 14.69 -18.97
N ASP A 9 -18.90 13.79 -18.03
CA ASP A 9 -19.54 14.13 -16.76
C ASP A 9 -18.57 14.87 -15.81
N GLU A 10 -17.31 14.44 -15.75
CA GLU A 10 -16.25 15.11 -14.98
C GLU A 10 -15.89 16.48 -15.59
N LEU A 11 -15.86 16.57 -16.92
CA LEU A 11 -15.67 17.83 -17.62
C LEU A 11 -16.80 18.82 -17.31
N LYS A 12 -18.05 18.36 -17.26
CA LYS A 12 -19.20 19.20 -16.84
C LYS A 12 -19.11 19.60 -15.37
N GLU A 13 -18.75 18.67 -14.48
CA GLU A 13 -18.61 18.93 -13.04
C GLU A 13 -17.51 19.98 -12.77
N LEU A 14 -16.41 19.92 -13.52
CA LEU A 14 -15.30 20.87 -13.43
C LEU A 14 -15.53 22.17 -14.22
N ASN A 15 -16.67 22.33 -14.92
CA ASN A 15 -16.95 23.41 -15.87
C ASN A 15 -15.88 23.58 -16.96
N ILE A 16 -15.26 22.48 -17.36
CA ILE A 16 -14.22 22.43 -18.40
C ILE A 16 -14.88 21.95 -19.71
N ARG A 17 -14.78 22.75 -20.79
CA ARG A 17 -15.44 22.42 -22.07
C ARG A 17 -14.80 21.25 -22.83
N ARG A 18 -13.53 20.97 -22.58
CA ARG A 18 -12.71 19.98 -23.29
C ARG A 18 -11.51 19.62 -22.45
N SER A 19 -11.13 18.36 -22.46
CA SER A 19 -9.95 17.88 -21.76
C SER A 19 -8.66 18.37 -22.42
N VAL A 20 -7.53 18.02 -21.82
CA VAL A 20 -6.22 18.31 -22.40
C VAL A 20 -5.94 17.31 -23.51
N GLU A 21 -6.22 17.71 -24.74
CA GLU A 21 -6.14 16.83 -25.91
C GLU A 21 -4.71 16.69 -26.48
N SER A 22 -3.78 17.55 -26.06
CA SER A 22 -2.40 17.57 -26.58
C SER A 22 -1.38 18.00 -25.53
N GLU A 23 -0.12 17.61 -25.77
CA GLU A 23 1.01 18.05 -24.96
C GLU A 23 1.20 19.57 -25.01
N ASP A 24 1.01 20.18 -26.18
CA ASP A 24 1.03 21.64 -26.35
C ASP A 24 -0.05 22.34 -25.49
N ALA A 25 -1.27 21.76 -25.41
CA ALA A 25 -2.31 22.28 -24.53
C ALA A 25 -1.91 22.15 -23.05
N ALA A 26 -1.32 21.02 -22.65
CA ALA A 26 -0.82 20.80 -21.29
C ALA A 26 0.26 21.83 -20.92
N GLN A 27 1.24 22.04 -21.80
CA GLN A 27 2.33 23.00 -21.61
C GLN A 27 1.80 24.44 -21.49
N LYS A 28 0.82 24.83 -22.33
CA LYS A 28 0.18 26.16 -22.26
C LYS A 28 -0.58 26.35 -20.95
N ILE A 29 -1.27 25.32 -20.46
CA ILE A 29 -1.95 25.35 -19.16
C ILE A 29 -0.94 25.53 -18.04
N LEU A 30 0.15 24.75 -18.01
CA LEU A 30 1.22 24.89 -17.02
C LEU A 30 1.88 26.28 -17.08
N SER A 31 2.10 26.82 -18.29
CA SER A 31 2.63 28.17 -18.47
C SER A 31 1.71 29.24 -17.88
N ASN A 32 0.40 29.11 -18.08
CA ASN A 32 -0.58 30.01 -17.50
C ASN A 32 -0.61 29.91 -15.96
N PHE A 33 -0.57 28.69 -15.40
CA PHE A 33 -0.46 28.52 -13.95
C PHE A 33 0.80 29.17 -13.38
N GLY A 34 1.96 28.95 -14.00
CA GLY A 34 3.22 29.57 -13.58
C GLY A 34 3.18 31.11 -13.64
N ARG A 35 2.50 31.68 -14.66
CA ARG A 35 2.32 33.14 -14.79
C ARG A 35 1.41 33.70 -13.71
N ILE A 36 0.29 33.04 -13.41
CA ILE A 36 -0.69 33.49 -12.41
C ILE A 36 -0.11 33.35 -11.00
N ALA A 37 0.56 32.23 -10.71
CA ALA A 37 1.14 31.95 -9.40
C ALA A 37 2.33 32.85 -9.06
N LYS A 38 2.91 33.55 -10.06
CA LYS A 38 4.06 34.43 -9.87
C LYS A 38 3.80 35.52 -8.80
N ASP A 39 2.55 35.94 -8.66
CA ASP A 39 2.15 37.00 -7.74
C ASP A 39 1.80 36.49 -6.33
N THR A 40 1.81 35.17 -6.09
CA THR A 40 1.46 34.57 -4.79
C THR A 40 2.62 33.75 -4.20
N GLN A 41 2.94 32.59 -4.77
CA GLN A 41 3.98 31.66 -4.30
C GLN A 41 4.50 30.75 -5.43
N PRO A 42 5.74 30.26 -5.36
CA PRO A 42 6.26 29.28 -6.32
C PRO A 42 5.49 27.96 -6.25
N ILE A 43 5.24 27.35 -7.41
CA ILE A 43 4.68 26.00 -7.50
C ILE A 43 5.84 25.02 -7.28
N VAL A 44 5.76 24.24 -6.21
CA VAL A 44 6.75 23.20 -5.89
C VAL A 44 6.23 21.84 -6.36
N LEU A 45 6.94 21.22 -7.31
CA LEU A 45 6.65 19.88 -7.81
C LEU A 45 7.60 18.89 -7.12
N CYS A 46 7.09 18.13 -6.15
CA CYS A 46 7.85 17.11 -5.44
C CYS A 46 7.65 15.74 -6.08
N PHE A 47 8.72 15.18 -6.62
CA PHE A 47 8.77 13.83 -7.14
C PHE A 47 9.51 12.96 -6.14
N ASP A 48 8.77 12.12 -5.42
CA ASP A 48 9.29 11.24 -4.38
C ASP A 48 9.01 9.77 -4.74
N ASN A 49 9.70 8.83 -4.07
CA ASN A 49 9.53 7.39 -4.26
C ASN A 49 9.64 6.90 -5.70
N LEU A 50 10.58 7.48 -6.46
CA LEU A 50 10.80 7.14 -7.87
C LEU A 50 11.26 5.68 -8.10
N ASP A 51 11.69 5.00 -7.03
CA ASP A 51 11.96 3.57 -7.00
C ASP A 51 10.74 2.70 -7.28
N ALA A 52 9.53 3.23 -7.03
CA ALA A 52 8.26 2.55 -7.27
C ALA A 52 7.76 2.69 -8.73
N ILE A 53 8.42 3.50 -9.57
CA ILE A 53 8.02 3.65 -10.98
C ILE A 53 8.16 2.31 -11.71
N PRO A 54 7.16 1.90 -12.51
CA PRO A 54 7.21 0.67 -13.29
C PRO A 54 8.49 0.58 -14.13
N LYS A 55 9.26 -0.48 -13.92
CA LYS A 55 10.50 -0.72 -14.66
C LYS A 55 10.18 -1.15 -16.09
N ARG A 56 10.80 -0.49 -17.06
CA ARG A 56 10.77 -0.93 -18.46
C ARG A 56 12.00 -1.80 -18.70
N ASN A 57 11.82 -3.08 -19.03
CA ASN A 57 12.91 -4.06 -19.21
C ASN A 57 13.87 -4.12 -18.00
N ASP A 58 13.32 -4.24 -16.79
CA ASP A 58 14.07 -4.29 -15.51
C ASP A 58 14.92 -3.05 -15.15
N LYS A 59 14.80 -1.93 -15.89
CA LYS A 59 15.46 -0.67 -15.56
C LYS A 59 14.44 0.39 -15.13
N SER A 60 14.79 1.17 -14.10
CA SER A 60 14.00 2.33 -13.68
C SER A 60 13.99 3.36 -14.82
N ASP A 61 12.81 3.64 -15.37
CA ASP A 61 12.63 4.55 -16.50
C ASP A 61 12.40 5.98 -15.97
N LEU A 62 13.49 6.65 -15.56
CA LEU A 62 13.45 8.04 -15.09
C LEU A 62 13.47 9.06 -16.24
N GLN A 63 13.72 8.62 -17.48
CA GLN A 63 13.83 9.51 -18.64
C GLN A 63 12.57 10.37 -18.87
N PRO A 64 11.33 9.83 -18.78
CA PRO A 64 10.13 10.65 -18.94
C PRO A 64 10.03 11.78 -17.90
N LEU A 65 10.47 11.54 -16.66
CA LEU A 65 10.50 12.56 -15.62
C LEU A 65 11.50 13.67 -15.96
N MET A 66 12.67 13.28 -16.44
CA MET A 66 13.73 14.21 -16.83
C MET A 66 13.29 15.06 -18.04
N ASN A 67 12.57 14.47 -19.00
CA ASN A 67 11.96 15.22 -20.10
C ASN A 67 11.02 16.32 -19.59
N VAL A 68 10.21 16.04 -18.57
CA VAL A 68 9.31 17.06 -17.97
C VAL A 68 10.12 18.22 -17.39
N ASN A 69 11.19 17.92 -16.65
CA ASN A 69 12.08 18.95 -16.12
C ASN A 69 12.68 19.80 -17.24
N THR A 70 13.21 19.15 -18.28
CA THR A 70 13.78 19.83 -19.45
C THR A 70 12.74 20.69 -20.17
N THR A 71 11.50 20.23 -20.33
CA THR A 71 10.41 21.01 -20.93
C THR A 71 10.11 22.26 -20.10
N ILE A 72 10.03 22.14 -18.77
CA ILE A 72 9.82 23.30 -17.87
C ILE A 72 10.91 24.35 -18.08
N HIS A 73 12.17 23.92 -18.16
CA HIS A 73 13.31 24.82 -18.39
C HIS A 73 13.35 25.43 -19.80
N ASN A 74 13.19 24.61 -20.84
CA ASN A 74 13.28 25.04 -22.24
C ASN A 74 12.15 25.97 -22.65
N GLU A 75 10.92 25.67 -22.23
CA GLU A 75 9.73 26.51 -22.45
C GLU A 75 9.71 27.75 -21.53
N ARG A 76 10.75 27.93 -20.69
CA ARG A 76 10.92 29.04 -19.75
C ARG A 76 9.69 29.25 -18.87
N LEU A 77 9.09 28.13 -18.42
CA LEU A 77 7.97 28.18 -17.50
C LEU A 77 8.46 28.80 -16.19
N LYS A 78 7.85 29.92 -15.81
CA LYS A 78 8.27 30.68 -14.62
C LYS A 78 7.60 30.13 -13.37
N ASN A 79 8.25 30.33 -12.23
CA ASN A 79 7.67 30.09 -10.90
C ASN A 79 7.45 28.61 -10.55
N PHE A 80 8.30 27.72 -11.07
CA PHE A 80 8.33 26.30 -10.70
C PHE A 80 9.63 25.94 -9.98
N LEU A 81 9.53 25.17 -8.90
CA LEU A 81 10.64 24.47 -8.25
C LEU A 81 10.39 22.97 -8.35
N VAL A 82 11.29 22.23 -9.01
CA VAL A 82 11.17 20.78 -9.16
C VAL A 82 12.10 20.10 -8.16
N LEU A 83 11.54 19.28 -7.26
CA LEU A 83 12.27 18.52 -6.25
C LEU A 83 12.34 17.04 -6.61
N ILE A 84 13.56 16.65 -6.95
CA ILE A 84 14.18 15.36 -7.26
C ILE A 84 14.48 14.38 -6.11
N SER A 85 13.55 13.68 -5.46
CA SER A 85 13.93 12.72 -4.40
C SER A 85 14.14 11.31 -4.95
N VAL A 86 15.35 10.75 -4.77
CA VAL A 86 15.72 9.40 -5.26
C VAL A 86 16.79 8.76 -4.38
N ILE A 87 16.72 7.45 -4.17
CA ILE A 87 17.76 6.68 -3.47
C ILE A 87 19.08 6.75 -4.24
N SER A 88 20.20 7.00 -3.55
CA SER A 88 21.51 7.22 -4.19
C SER A 88 21.96 6.07 -5.10
N ASP A 89 21.67 4.82 -4.72
CA ASP A 89 22.01 3.65 -5.54
C ASP A 89 21.17 3.60 -6.83
N THR A 90 19.87 3.87 -6.73
CA THR A 90 18.97 3.97 -7.88
C THR A 90 19.39 5.09 -8.82
N TRP A 91 19.74 6.25 -8.26
CA TRP A 91 20.27 7.36 -9.05
C TRP A 91 21.53 6.98 -9.82
N ARG A 92 22.51 6.35 -9.15
CA ARG A 92 23.77 5.90 -9.78
C ARG A 92 23.52 4.92 -10.94
N SER A 93 22.50 4.07 -10.82
CA SER A 93 22.12 3.12 -11.88
C SER A 93 21.37 3.81 -13.02
N ALA A 94 20.35 4.61 -12.70
CA ALA A 94 19.46 5.24 -13.67
C ALA A 94 20.15 6.33 -14.49
N LYS A 95 21.03 7.14 -13.87
CA LYS A 95 21.75 8.25 -14.50
C LYS A 95 22.48 7.87 -15.78
N LYS A 96 22.97 6.62 -15.88
CA LYS A 96 23.69 6.11 -17.06
C LYS A 96 22.82 6.00 -18.31
N ASN A 97 21.49 5.90 -18.15
CA ASN A 97 20.54 5.75 -19.24
C ASN A 97 19.77 7.04 -19.54
N ILE A 98 20.01 8.11 -18.78
CA ILE A 98 19.36 9.41 -18.99
C ILE A 98 20.16 10.19 -20.04
N GLN A 99 19.47 10.88 -20.96
CA GLN A 99 20.14 11.69 -21.97
C GLN A 99 20.95 12.82 -21.31
N PRO A 100 22.18 13.10 -21.79
CA PRO A 100 23.04 14.13 -21.20
C PRO A 100 22.41 15.54 -21.18
N ALA A 101 21.57 15.85 -22.17
CA ALA A 101 20.88 17.14 -22.25
C ALA A 101 19.93 17.35 -21.05
N ASP A 102 19.23 16.30 -20.62
CA ASP A 102 18.31 16.42 -19.49
C ASP A 102 19.04 16.46 -18.15
N LEU A 103 20.19 15.80 -18.05
CA LEU A 103 21.06 15.90 -16.88
C LEU A 103 21.61 17.32 -16.69
N ALA A 104 21.86 18.04 -17.78
CA ALA A 104 22.30 19.44 -17.72
C ALA A 104 21.20 20.38 -17.19
N GLY A 105 19.94 19.95 -17.22
CA GLY A 105 18.81 20.69 -16.64
C GLY A 105 18.71 20.58 -15.11
N ILE A 106 19.58 19.80 -14.45
CA ILE A 106 19.60 19.69 -12.98
C ILE A 106 20.41 20.85 -12.41
N GLY A 107 19.74 21.76 -11.70
CA GLY A 107 20.39 22.94 -11.11
C GLY A 107 21.30 22.62 -9.92
N GLU A 108 20.80 21.86 -8.95
CA GLU A 108 21.53 21.50 -7.74
C GLU A 108 21.29 20.04 -7.37
N GLN A 109 22.35 19.35 -6.91
CA GLN A 109 22.26 18.01 -6.35
C GLN A 109 22.67 18.07 -4.89
N ILE A 110 21.78 17.65 -3.99
CA ILE A 110 22.01 17.62 -2.55
C ILE A 110 22.06 16.16 -2.09
N ASP A 111 23.23 15.74 -1.60
CA ASP A 111 23.38 14.41 -0.99
C ASP A 111 23.13 14.51 0.52
N LEU A 112 22.13 13.77 1.01
CA LEU A 112 21.82 13.74 2.45
C LEU A 112 22.90 13.00 3.23
N LYS A 113 23.43 13.66 4.26
CA LYS A 113 24.52 13.14 5.11
C LYS A 113 23.98 12.42 6.34
N PRO A 114 24.72 11.44 6.89
CA PRO A 114 24.45 10.89 8.21
C PRO A 114 24.47 11.98 9.29
N ILE A 115 23.67 11.78 10.34
CA ILE A 115 23.59 12.65 11.52
C ILE A 115 24.59 12.22 12.59
N SER A 116 25.01 13.18 13.43
CA SER A 116 25.83 12.93 14.62
C SER A 116 25.01 12.30 15.75
N LEU A 117 25.70 11.76 16.77
CA LEU A 117 25.01 11.24 17.97
C LEU A 117 24.28 12.34 18.75
N ASP A 118 24.79 13.58 18.77
CA ASP A 118 24.09 14.72 19.41
C ASP A 118 22.75 15.02 18.72
N GLN A 119 22.74 14.98 17.38
CA GLN A 119 21.52 15.13 16.60
C GLN A 119 20.57 13.95 16.79
N ALA A 120 21.11 12.73 16.93
CA ALA A 120 20.31 11.54 17.22
C ALA A 120 19.62 11.63 18.59
N GLU A 121 20.35 12.08 19.61
CA GLU A 121 19.82 12.34 20.96
C GLU A 121 18.74 13.41 20.94
N ALA A 122 18.96 14.52 20.21
CA ALA A 122 17.98 15.58 20.05
C ALA A 122 16.68 15.10 19.38
N ILE A 123 16.78 14.17 18.41
CA ILE A 123 15.61 13.54 17.79
C ILE A 123 14.80 12.74 18.83
N TRP A 124 15.46 11.93 19.66
CA TRP A 124 14.78 11.21 20.74
C TRP A 124 14.13 12.17 21.74
N ALA A 125 14.86 13.19 22.19
CA ALA A 125 14.35 14.18 23.13
C ALA A 125 13.10 14.88 22.58
N SER A 126 13.13 15.30 21.31
CA SER A 126 11.99 15.92 20.63
C SER A 126 10.76 15.02 20.62
N ARG A 127 10.93 13.70 20.41
CA ARG A 127 9.82 12.73 20.38
C ARG A 127 9.27 12.41 21.76
N LEU A 128 10.12 12.37 22.78
CA LEU A 128 9.73 12.06 24.17
C LEU A 128 9.19 13.28 24.93
N HIS A 129 9.52 14.49 24.49
CA HIS A 129 9.15 15.73 25.16
C HIS A 129 7.66 15.84 25.51
N PRO A 130 6.69 15.53 24.61
CA PRO A 130 5.28 15.61 24.95
C PRO A 130 4.87 14.64 26.06
N LEU A 131 5.48 13.44 26.11
CA LEU A 131 5.20 12.44 27.14
C LEU A 131 5.80 12.87 28.49
N HIS A 132 7.01 13.43 28.47
CA HIS A 132 7.67 13.93 29.69
C HIS A 132 6.93 15.10 30.33
N GLN A 133 6.24 15.93 29.54
CA GLN A 133 5.39 17.00 30.08
C GLN A 133 4.18 16.45 30.87
N LEU A 134 3.68 15.27 30.51
CA LEU A 134 2.53 14.63 31.15
C LEU A 134 2.94 13.78 32.37
N ALA A 135 4.20 13.34 32.44
CA ALA A 135 4.70 12.48 33.50
C ALA A 135 4.85 13.20 34.84
N LYS A 136 4.44 12.53 35.93
CA LYS A 136 4.63 12.96 37.32
C LYS A 136 5.23 11.80 38.13
N PRO A 137 6.46 11.93 38.65
CA PRO A 137 7.36 13.07 38.53
C PRO A 137 7.91 13.27 37.10
N LYS A 138 8.37 14.48 36.81
CA LYS A 138 9.03 14.79 35.54
C LYS A 138 10.34 13.99 35.46
N PRO A 139 10.65 13.33 34.34
CA PRO A 139 11.90 12.56 34.21
C PRO A 139 13.15 13.45 34.33
N GLU A 140 14.23 12.88 34.87
CA GLU A 140 15.49 13.61 35.11
C GLU A 140 16.24 13.96 33.81
N SER A 141 16.07 13.16 32.76
CA SER A 141 16.70 13.37 31.45
C SER A 141 15.66 13.59 30.36
N ALA A 142 16.02 14.44 29.38
CA ALA A 142 15.19 14.73 28.21
C ALA A 142 14.98 13.51 27.30
N ILE A 143 15.79 12.46 27.44
CA ILE A 143 15.65 11.20 26.71
C ILE A 143 15.21 10.01 27.58
N ALA A 144 14.96 10.23 28.87
CA ALA A 144 14.57 9.15 29.78
C ALA A 144 13.35 8.35 29.25
N PRO A 145 13.31 7.01 29.42
CA PRO A 145 14.29 6.17 30.11
C PRO A 145 15.54 5.83 29.28
N LEU A 146 15.67 6.31 28.04
CA LEU A 146 16.83 6.04 27.19
C LEU A 146 18.09 6.75 27.71
N THR A 147 19.26 6.26 27.32
CA THR A 147 20.56 6.86 27.62
C THR A 147 21.40 7.02 26.36
N ARG A 148 22.35 7.96 26.39
CA ARG A 148 23.28 8.20 25.28
C ARG A 148 24.21 7.01 25.03
N ASP A 149 24.54 6.24 26.07
CA ASP A 149 25.41 5.05 25.97
C ASP A 149 24.90 4.05 24.93
N TRP A 150 23.57 3.96 24.73
CA TRP A 150 22.98 3.12 23.69
C TRP A 150 23.31 3.58 22.27
N LEU A 151 23.33 4.89 22.04
CA LEU A 151 23.73 5.45 20.76
C LEU A 151 25.21 5.19 20.50
N GLU A 152 26.05 5.33 21.53
CA GLU A 152 27.50 5.11 21.43
C GLU A 152 27.84 3.64 21.22
N ALA A 153 27.16 2.73 21.92
CA ALA A 153 27.33 1.29 21.74
C ALA A 153 26.86 0.81 20.36
N GLN A 154 25.71 1.30 19.87
CA GLN A 154 25.16 0.88 18.59
C GLN A 154 25.88 1.53 17.39
N PHE A 155 26.39 2.75 17.56
CA PHE A 155 27.02 3.53 16.51
C PHE A 155 28.44 3.99 16.92
N PRO A 156 29.41 3.06 17.03
CA PRO A 156 30.77 3.37 17.46
C PRO A 156 31.50 4.34 16.51
N GLY A 157 31.03 4.46 15.26
CA GLY A 157 31.51 5.45 14.29
C GLY A 157 31.02 6.88 14.52
N GLY A 158 30.23 7.14 15.58
CA GLY A 158 29.74 8.46 15.97
C GLY A 158 28.71 9.09 15.03
N LYS A 159 28.23 8.32 14.03
CA LYS A 159 27.28 8.77 13.01
C LYS A 159 26.22 7.70 12.74
N THR A 160 25.03 8.15 12.42
CA THR A 160 23.88 7.28 12.14
C THR A 160 22.90 7.94 11.17
N LEU A 161 21.84 7.24 10.80
CA LEU A 161 20.74 7.79 10.00
C LEU A 161 19.54 8.08 10.91
N PRO A 162 18.77 9.15 10.67
CA PRO A 162 17.61 9.50 11.51
C PRO A 162 16.65 8.34 11.76
N ARG A 163 16.42 7.51 10.74
CA ARG A 163 15.54 6.34 10.84
C ARG A 163 16.11 5.25 11.74
N THR A 164 17.39 4.93 11.63
CA THR A 164 18.05 3.92 12.47
C THR A 164 18.04 4.33 13.94
N THR A 165 18.26 5.62 14.22
CA THR A 165 18.08 6.21 15.55
C THR A 165 16.66 5.99 16.08
N LEU A 166 15.62 6.31 15.30
CA LEU A 166 14.23 6.15 15.73
C LEU A 166 13.86 4.68 15.95
N MET A 167 14.36 3.76 15.11
CA MET A 167 14.14 2.32 15.27
C MET A 167 14.75 1.80 16.58
N LEU A 168 16.01 2.15 16.87
CA LEU A 168 16.66 1.79 18.14
C LEU A 168 15.89 2.34 19.35
N GLY A 169 15.48 3.61 19.30
CA GLY A 169 14.71 4.23 20.39
C GLY A 169 13.38 3.51 20.63
N LYS A 170 12.67 3.12 19.55
CA LYS A 170 11.44 2.34 19.65
C LYS A 170 11.68 0.97 20.29
N GLU A 171 12.71 0.25 19.87
CA GLU A 171 13.08 -1.07 20.41
C GLU A 171 13.33 -1.02 21.93
N LEU A 172 14.17 -0.08 22.36
CA LEU A 172 14.50 0.10 23.76
C LEU A 172 13.27 0.45 24.61
N LEU A 173 12.37 1.29 24.08
CA LEU A 173 11.12 1.64 24.75
C LEU A 173 10.13 0.48 24.81
N GLU A 174 10.01 -0.32 23.75
CA GLU A 174 9.16 -1.52 23.74
C GLU A 174 9.66 -2.56 24.76
N TYR A 175 10.98 -2.77 24.83
CA TYR A 175 11.57 -3.64 25.84
C TYR A 175 11.32 -3.10 27.25
N PHE A 176 11.54 -1.80 27.48
CA PHE A 176 11.26 -1.17 28.76
C PHE A 176 9.79 -1.30 29.17
N LYS A 177 8.84 -1.13 28.22
CA LYS A 177 7.41 -1.34 28.49
C LYS A 177 7.10 -2.78 28.90
N LYS A 178 7.78 -3.77 28.31
CA LYS A 178 7.52 -5.19 28.55
C LYS A 178 8.12 -5.69 29.87
N TYR A 179 9.32 -5.23 30.21
CA TYR A 179 10.09 -5.78 31.33
C TYR A 179 10.31 -4.80 32.48
N HIS A 180 9.91 -3.53 32.33
CA HIS A 180 10.18 -2.45 33.28
C HIS A 180 11.67 -2.23 33.59
N VAL A 181 12.55 -2.81 32.77
CA VAL A 181 14.00 -2.72 32.87
C VAL A 181 14.51 -2.44 31.47
N LEU A 182 15.53 -1.59 31.33
CA LEU A 182 16.20 -1.38 30.05
C LEU A 182 17.06 -2.60 29.72
N LEU A 183 17.29 -2.89 28.43
CA LEU A 183 18.28 -3.90 28.08
C LEU A 183 19.63 -3.58 28.75
N LYS A 184 20.48 -4.58 28.90
CA LYS A 184 21.88 -4.31 29.22
C LYS A 184 22.60 -3.92 27.93
N LEU A 185 23.48 -2.91 28.01
CA LEU A 185 24.35 -2.54 26.90
C LEU A 185 25.10 -3.80 26.42
N PRO A 186 25.24 -4.02 25.10
CA PRO A 186 25.95 -5.18 24.59
C PRO A 186 27.43 -5.13 25.03
N GLU A 187 27.86 -6.11 25.84
CA GLU A 187 29.19 -6.13 26.45
C GLU A 187 30.34 -6.38 25.47
N ASN A 188 30.09 -6.60 24.17
CA ASN A 188 31.15 -6.63 23.15
C ASN A 188 30.59 -6.14 21.81
N ALA A 189 31.11 -5.01 21.32
CA ALA A 189 30.80 -4.43 20.02
C ALA A 189 31.44 -5.26 18.89
N SER A 190 30.88 -6.43 18.61
CA SER A 190 31.22 -7.22 17.43
C SER A 190 29.96 -7.78 16.80
N GLY A 191 29.25 -6.92 16.05
CA GLY A 191 28.48 -7.29 14.84
C GLY A 191 27.34 -8.29 14.96
N THR A 192 26.99 -8.79 16.14
CA THR A 192 25.85 -9.70 16.30
C THR A 192 24.57 -8.90 16.32
N GLN A 193 23.64 -9.30 15.44
CA GLN A 193 22.27 -8.79 15.38
C GLN A 193 21.67 -8.66 16.79
N PRO A 194 20.88 -7.61 17.05
CA PRO A 194 20.14 -7.51 18.30
C PRO A 194 19.31 -8.78 18.51
N PRO A 195 19.16 -9.24 19.76
CA PRO A 195 18.42 -10.45 20.06
C PRO A 195 17.04 -10.34 19.42
N ASN A 196 16.60 -11.40 18.74
CA ASN A 196 15.22 -11.59 18.33
C ASN A 196 14.35 -11.53 19.60
N GLY A 197 14.02 -10.32 20.03
CA GLY A 197 12.96 -10.09 20.97
C GLY A 197 11.72 -10.62 20.29
N ALA A 198 11.09 -11.61 20.91
CA ALA A 198 9.70 -11.98 20.62
C ALA A 198 8.81 -10.77 20.94
N GLY A 199 8.86 -9.78 20.06
CA GLY A 199 7.81 -8.80 19.85
C GLY A 199 6.64 -9.49 19.15
N ALA A 200 5.51 -8.78 19.08
CA ALA A 200 4.34 -9.20 18.32
C ALA A 200 4.73 -9.91 17.02
N SER A 201 4.02 -10.97 16.64
CA SER A 201 4.22 -11.60 15.34
C SER A 201 4.21 -10.53 14.25
N ASP A 202 5.20 -10.55 13.34
CA ASP A 202 5.26 -9.66 12.17
C ASP A 202 3.89 -9.64 11.44
N GLU A 203 3.13 -10.74 11.51
CA GLU A 203 1.76 -10.85 11.02
C GLU A 203 0.77 -9.90 11.71
N ALA A 204 0.79 -9.78 13.04
CA ALA A 204 -0.15 -8.96 13.80
C ALA A 204 0.09 -7.47 13.54
N GLN A 205 1.36 -7.07 13.52
CA GLN A 205 1.77 -5.71 13.19
C GLN A 205 1.42 -5.37 11.74
N PHE A 206 1.67 -6.30 10.81
CA PHE A 206 1.28 -6.12 9.42
C PHE A 206 -0.23 -5.99 9.28
N LYS A 207 -1.04 -6.78 9.98
CA LYS A 207 -2.51 -6.66 9.96
C LYS A 207 -2.97 -5.28 10.43
N LEU A 208 -2.33 -4.67 11.44
CA LEU A 208 -2.65 -3.29 11.84
C LEU A 208 -2.27 -2.26 10.76
N ILE A 209 -1.11 -2.43 10.12
CA ILE A 209 -0.68 -1.58 9.01
C ILE A 209 -1.66 -1.69 7.84
N TRP A 210 -2.02 -2.92 7.48
CA TRP A 210 -2.99 -3.24 6.46
C TRP A 210 -4.33 -2.57 6.76
N ASP A 211 -4.88 -2.78 7.95
CA ASP A 211 -6.16 -2.21 8.36
C ASP A 211 -6.16 -0.68 8.27
N LYS A 212 -5.09 -0.03 8.73
CA LYS A 212 -4.96 1.42 8.67
C LYS A 212 -4.92 1.93 7.22
N GLU A 213 -4.10 1.31 6.36
CA GLU A 213 -3.98 1.73 4.97
C GLU A 213 -5.24 1.40 4.16
N PHE A 214 -5.95 0.32 4.53
CA PHE A 214 -7.23 -0.06 3.95
C PHE A 214 -8.33 0.95 4.24
N GLU A 215 -8.46 1.40 5.50
CA GLU A 215 -9.43 2.46 5.86
C GLU A 215 -9.09 3.81 5.22
N LYS A 216 -7.81 4.19 5.17
CA LYS A 216 -7.36 5.37 4.42
C LYS A 216 -7.72 5.27 2.93
N THR A 217 -7.59 4.07 2.35
CA THR A 217 -7.95 3.82 0.95
C THR A 217 -9.46 3.94 0.74
N LYS A 218 -10.30 3.39 1.61
CA LYS A 218 -11.76 3.57 1.56
C LYS A 218 -12.20 5.03 1.62
N GLN A 219 -11.53 5.84 2.44
CA GLN A 219 -11.85 7.26 2.56
C GLN A 219 -11.46 8.03 1.29
N ARG A 220 -10.36 7.65 0.64
CA ARG A 220 -9.82 8.34 -0.54
C ARG A 220 -10.44 7.89 -1.87
N VAL A 221 -10.77 6.61 -2.00
CA VAL A 221 -11.27 6.02 -3.24
C VAL A 221 -12.80 5.99 -3.17
N THR A 222 -13.45 6.75 -4.03
CA THR A 222 -14.92 6.88 -3.99
C THR A 222 -15.61 6.35 -5.24
N ARG A 223 -14.87 6.18 -6.34
CA ARG A 223 -15.37 5.76 -7.65
C ARG A 223 -14.38 4.81 -8.32
N LEU A 224 -14.87 3.85 -9.11
CA LEU A 224 -14.03 2.89 -9.85
C LEU A 224 -13.15 3.61 -10.90
N ARG A 225 -13.70 4.62 -11.57
CA ARG A 225 -13.01 5.43 -12.60
C ARG A 225 -11.92 6.35 -12.07
N GLN A 226 -11.67 6.36 -10.75
CA GLN A 226 -10.60 7.16 -10.17
C GLN A 226 -9.21 6.71 -10.63
N PHE A 227 -9.11 5.47 -11.13
CA PHE A 227 -7.89 4.90 -11.69
C PHE A 227 -8.09 4.59 -13.16
N SER A 228 -7.03 4.84 -13.95
CA SER A 228 -6.96 4.46 -15.36
C SER A 228 -6.95 2.93 -15.53
N SER A 229 -7.34 2.44 -16.70
CA SER A 229 -7.30 0.99 -16.98
C SER A 229 -5.89 0.38 -16.84
N PRO A 230 -4.81 1.03 -17.33
CA PRO A 230 -3.44 0.59 -17.06
C PRO A 230 -3.07 0.54 -15.59
N GLU A 231 -3.54 1.52 -14.80
CA GLU A 231 -3.33 1.58 -13.35
C GLU A 231 -4.02 0.43 -12.61
N LEU A 232 -5.24 0.06 -13.04
CA LEU A 232 -5.96 -1.08 -12.49
C LEU A 232 -5.26 -2.41 -12.84
N ILE A 233 -4.77 -2.55 -14.06
CA ILE A 233 -3.98 -3.71 -14.49
C ILE A 233 -2.68 -3.83 -13.69
N GLN A 234 -2.02 -2.71 -13.41
CA GLN A 234 -0.80 -2.71 -12.61
C GLN A 234 -1.06 -3.19 -11.17
N ARG A 235 -2.13 -2.70 -10.53
CA ARG A 235 -2.54 -3.13 -9.18
C ARG A 235 -2.91 -4.61 -9.14
N LEU A 236 -3.66 -5.06 -10.15
CA LEU A 236 -4.02 -6.47 -10.30
C LEU A 236 -2.78 -7.35 -10.46
N ARG A 237 -1.83 -6.95 -11.31
CA ARG A 237 -0.57 -7.67 -11.52
C ARG A 237 0.19 -7.83 -10.20
N GLU A 238 0.37 -6.75 -9.45
CA GLU A 238 1.08 -6.78 -8.17
C GLU A 238 0.40 -7.76 -7.20
N SER A 239 -0.92 -7.74 -7.10
CA SER A 239 -1.66 -8.69 -6.26
C SER A 239 -1.54 -10.14 -6.72
N LEU A 240 -1.55 -10.40 -8.04
CA LEU A 240 -1.32 -11.76 -8.59
C LEU A 240 0.09 -12.26 -8.29
N GLU A 241 1.11 -11.40 -8.45
CA GLU A 241 2.49 -11.71 -8.09
C GLU A 241 2.63 -11.98 -6.58
N ALA A 242 1.91 -11.24 -5.73
CA ALA A 242 1.87 -11.47 -4.29
C ALA A 242 1.30 -12.85 -3.94
N LEU A 243 0.27 -13.29 -4.66
CA LEU A 243 -0.36 -14.60 -4.49
C LEU A 243 0.43 -15.76 -5.12
N ASP A 244 1.65 -15.50 -5.61
CA ASP A 244 2.55 -16.46 -6.28
C ASP A 244 1.96 -17.07 -7.56
N VAL A 245 1.09 -16.32 -8.25
CA VAL A 245 0.58 -16.69 -9.57
C VAL A 245 1.71 -16.66 -10.58
N LYS A 246 1.88 -17.75 -11.35
CA LYS A 246 3.05 -17.93 -12.22
C LYS A 246 2.90 -17.18 -13.54
N GLN A 247 4.03 -16.66 -14.03
CA GLN A 247 4.19 -16.04 -15.35
C GLN A 247 3.22 -14.89 -15.67
N VAL A 248 3.00 -13.99 -14.70
CA VAL A 248 2.22 -12.77 -14.96
C VAL A 248 2.97 -11.88 -15.97
N LYS A 249 2.39 -11.65 -17.14
CA LYS A 249 2.95 -10.83 -18.22
C LYS A 249 1.99 -9.70 -18.55
N THR A 250 2.46 -8.47 -18.51
CA THR A 250 1.70 -7.29 -18.97
C THR A 250 1.65 -7.22 -20.49
N SER A 251 0.77 -6.37 -21.03
CA SER A 251 0.72 -6.08 -22.47
C SER A 251 0.32 -7.29 -23.31
N PHE A 252 -0.64 -8.07 -22.82
CA PHE A 252 -1.17 -9.24 -23.52
C PHE A 252 -1.77 -8.89 -24.89
N LEU A 253 -2.48 -7.76 -24.99
CA LEU A 253 -2.96 -7.16 -26.25
C LEU A 253 -1.83 -6.39 -26.99
N SER A 254 -0.64 -6.99 -27.09
CA SER A 254 0.64 -6.39 -27.52
C SER A 254 0.62 -5.65 -28.87
N ARG A 255 -0.30 -5.99 -29.77
CA ARG A 255 -0.45 -5.36 -31.09
C ARG A 255 -1.48 -4.21 -31.13
N SER A 256 -1.94 -3.74 -29.98
CA SER A 256 -2.93 -2.68 -29.87
C SER A 256 -2.39 -1.49 -29.09
N THR A 257 -2.96 -0.31 -29.34
CA THR A 257 -2.75 0.89 -28.50
C THR A 257 -3.20 0.67 -27.06
N TYR A 258 -4.03 -0.35 -26.80
CA TYR A 258 -4.57 -0.73 -25.49
C TYR A 258 -3.81 -1.89 -24.86
N ALA A 259 -2.56 -2.14 -25.26
CA ALA A 259 -1.74 -3.20 -24.69
C ALA A 259 -1.68 -3.09 -23.15
N ALA A 260 -1.51 -1.89 -22.63
CA ALA A 260 -1.43 -1.63 -21.19
C ALA A 260 -2.72 -2.00 -20.41
N ASN A 261 -3.86 -2.16 -21.08
CA ASN A 261 -5.16 -2.52 -20.48
C ASN A 261 -5.29 -4.05 -20.31
N SER A 262 -4.19 -4.80 -20.37
CA SER A 262 -4.23 -6.25 -20.37
C SER A 262 -3.00 -6.91 -19.75
N LEU A 263 -3.22 -8.09 -19.18
CA LEU A 263 -2.18 -8.99 -18.71
C LEU A 263 -2.56 -10.44 -19.04
N SER A 264 -1.60 -11.36 -18.90
CA SER A 264 -1.85 -12.79 -18.93
C SER A 264 -1.08 -13.50 -17.82
N PHE A 265 -1.56 -14.65 -17.38
CA PHE A 265 -0.89 -15.48 -16.38
C PHE A 265 -1.20 -16.96 -16.60
N HIS A 266 -0.43 -17.83 -15.96
CA HIS A 266 -0.66 -19.27 -16.01
C HIS A 266 -1.37 -19.75 -14.74
N ASN A 267 -2.39 -20.58 -14.91
CA ASN A 267 -2.99 -21.28 -13.78
C ASN A 267 -2.07 -22.42 -13.33
N ALA A 268 -1.53 -22.31 -12.11
CA ALA A 268 -0.56 -23.25 -11.58
C ALA A 268 -1.28 -24.43 -10.92
N GLU A 269 -1.47 -25.51 -11.67
CA GLU A 269 -1.60 -26.87 -11.11
C GLU A 269 -1.59 -28.00 -12.17
N ASN A 270 -1.81 -27.69 -13.47
CA ASN A 270 -1.78 -28.70 -14.53
C ASN A 270 -0.55 -28.60 -15.44
N ILE A 271 -0.06 -29.77 -15.86
CA ILE A 271 1.13 -29.99 -16.71
C ILE A 271 0.94 -29.44 -18.15
N GLY A 272 -0.26 -28.98 -18.50
CA GLY A 272 -0.52 -28.11 -19.65
C GLY A 272 -0.96 -26.73 -19.15
N ALA A 273 -0.04 -25.77 -19.06
CA ALA A 273 -0.33 -24.45 -18.53
C ALA A 273 -1.35 -23.70 -19.41
N GLU A 274 -2.59 -23.61 -18.94
CA GLU A 274 -3.62 -22.78 -19.53
C GLU A 274 -3.23 -21.31 -19.35
N ASN A 275 -2.93 -20.62 -20.46
CA ASN A 275 -2.62 -19.20 -20.46
C ASN A 275 -3.95 -18.42 -20.39
N ILE A 276 -4.19 -17.78 -19.25
CA ILE A 276 -5.38 -16.98 -19.00
C ILE A 276 -5.07 -15.53 -19.38
N GLY A 277 -5.86 -14.97 -20.29
CA GLY A 277 -5.83 -13.55 -20.62
C GLY A 277 -6.79 -12.76 -19.74
N VAL A 278 -6.38 -11.57 -19.32
CA VAL A 278 -7.23 -10.62 -18.59
C VAL A 278 -7.16 -9.27 -19.27
N VAL A 279 -8.32 -8.66 -19.48
CA VAL A 279 -8.46 -7.31 -19.99
C VAL A 279 -9.31 -6.51 -19.02
N TRP A 280 -8.81 -5.37 -18.57
CA TRP A 280 -9.55 -4.44 -17.72
C TRP A 280 -9.75 -3.13 -18.46
N THR A 281 -11.00 -2.69 -18.62
CA THR A 281 -11.35 -1.43 -19.28
C THR A 281 -12.54 -0.76 -18.59
N GLU A 282 -12.34 0.43 -18.02
CA GLU A 282 -13.40 1.23 -17.38
C GLU A 282 -13.69 2.54 -18.13
N GLU A 283 -13.17 2.72 -19.34
CA GLU A 283 -13.45 3.92 -20.12
C GLU A 283 -14.92 3.93 -20.59
N SER A 284 -15.58 5.08 -20.44
CA SER A 284 -16.97 5.28 -20.87
C SER A 284 -17.11 5.42 -22.39
N ASN A 285 -16.03 5.74 -23.09
CA ASN A 285 -16.02 5.92 -24.54
C ASN A 285 -16.25 4.57 -25.27
N MET A 286 -17.39 4.45 -25.95
CA MET A 286 -17.77 3.24 -26.67
C MET A 286 -16.91 2.94 -27.90
N SER A 287 -16.21 3.94 -28.46
CA SER A 287 -15.23 3.71 -29.51
C SER A 287 -13.99 3.02 -28.97
N THR A 288 -13.49 3.46 -27.81
CA THR A 288 -12.42 2.78 -27.06
C THR A 288 -12.80 1.34 -26.77
N PHE A 289 -14.00 1.13 -26.21
CA PHE A 289 -14.50 -0.22 -25.94
C PHE A 289 -14.54 -1.11 -27.19
N TYR A 290 -15.00 -0.59 -28.33
CA TYR A 290 -14.97 -1.33 -29.59
C TYR A 290 -13.56 -1.76 -30.00
N HIS A 291 -12.57 -0.87 -29.89
CA HIS A 291 -11.20 -1.20 -30.25
C HIS A 291 -10.57 -2.22 -29.31
N VAL A 292 -10.84 -2.14 -28.01
CA VAL A 292 -10.42 -3.14 -27.03
C VAL A 292 -11.04 -4.51 -27.36
N MET A 293 -12.36 -4.57 -27.58
CA MET A 293 -13.04 -5.82 -27.97
C MET A 293 -12.51 -6.41 -29.28
N ASN A 294 -12.19 -5.56 -30.26
CA ASN A 294 -11.59 -6.02 -31.51
C ASN A 294 -10.18 -6.59 -31.30
N ALA A 295 -9.40 -6.02 -30.39
CA ALA A 295 -8.10 -6.57 -30.00
C ALA A 295 -8.26 -7.95 -29.31
N CYS A 296 -9.22 -8.10 -28.40
CA CYS A 296 -9.57 -9.39 -27.78
C CYS A 296 -9.91 -10.45 -28.83
N ARG A 297 -10.72 -10.10 -29.82
CA ARG A 297 -11.09 -11.00 -30.92
C ARG A 297 -9.88 -11.51 -31.70
N ASN A 298 -8.88 -10.66 -31.91
CA ASN A 298 -7.67 -11.03 -32.64
C ASN A 298 -6.80 -12.02 -31.85
N VAL A 299 -6.72 -11.84 -30.53
CA VAL A 299 -5.98 -12.73 -29.63
C VAL A 299 -6.62 -14.13 -29.60
N ILE A 300 -7.95 -14.21 -29.48
CA ILE A 300 -8.67 -15.50 -29.50
C ILE A 300 -8.49 -16.20 -30.85
N LYS A 301 -8.58 -15.47 -31.97
CA LYS A 301 -8.31 -16.03 -33.31
C LYS A 301 -6.90 -16.58 -33.46
N GLN A 302 -5.93 -15.98 -32.78
CA GLN A 302 -4.53 -16.41 -32.78
C GLN A 302 -4.24 -17.50 -31.74
N GLN A 303 -5.25 -17.95 -30.98
CA GLN A 303 -5.12 -18.99 -29.94
C GLN A 303 -4.04 -18.64 -28.89
N LEU A 304 -3.91 -17.36 -28.54
CA LEU A 304 -2.89 -16.91 -27.58
C LEU A 304 -3.27 -17.16 -26.11
N CYS A 305 -4.53 -17.48 -25.83
CA CYS A 305 -5.03 -17.84 -24.51
C CYS A 305 -6.08 -18.95 -24.64
N THR A 306 -6.23 -19.73 -23.58
CA THR A 306 -7.30 -20.74 -23.43
C THR A 306 -8.58 -20.11 -22.92
N GLU A 307 -8.44 -19.14 -22.01
CA GLU A 307 -9.55 -18.40 -21.42
C GLU A 307 -9.23 -16.90 -21.42
N LEU A 308 -10.27 -16.07 -21.60
CA LEU A 308 -10.15 -14.61 -21.61
C LEU A 308 -11.19 -14.00 -20.69
N PHE A 309 -10.75 -13.28 -19.68
CA PHE A 309 -11.62 -12.53 -18.76
C PHE A 309 -11.68 -11.06 -19.15
N LEU A 310 -12.89 -10.51 -19.10
CA LEU A 310 -13.14 -9.07 -19.12
C LEU A 310 -13.46 -8.61 -17.70
N ILE A 311 -12.73 -7.62 -17.20
CA ILE A 311 -13.05 -6.90 -15.98
C ILE A 311 -13.58 -5.51 -16.37
N ARG A 312 -14.88 -5.27 -16.12
CA ARG A 312 -15.54 -4.00 -16.44
C ARG A 312 -16.81 -3.80 -15.62
N ALA A 313 -16.95 -2.67 -14.93
CA ALA A 313 -18.21 -2.28 -14.30
C ALA A 313 -19.06 -1.41 -15.24
N GLU A 314 -18.40 -0.67 -16.12
CA GLU A 314 -19.05 0.21 -17.09
C GLU A 314 -19.98 -0.49 -18.08
N ASN A 315 -20.91 0.30 -18.63
CA ASN A 315 -21.84 -0.22 -19.62
C ASN A 315 -21.09 -0.72 -20.87
N VAL A 316 -21.51 -1.88 -21.40
CA VAL A 316 -21.03 -2.48 -22.65
C VAL A 316 -21.77 -1.94 -23.90
N GLY A 317 -22.58 -0.89 -23.71
CA GLY A 317 -23.32 -0.18 -24.75
C GLY A 317 -24.58 -0.89 -25.23
N LYS A 318 -25.17 -0.37 -26.30
CA LYS A 318 -26.40 -0.94 -26.89
C LYS A 318 -26.09 -2.28 -27.60
N PRO A 319 -27.00 -3.28 -27.56
CA PRO A 319 -26.80 -4.59 -28.21
C PRO A 319 -26.46 -4.53 -29.71
N LYS A 320 -26.94 -3.50 -30.43
CA LYS A 320 -26.65 -3.31 -31.86
C LYS A 320 -25.29 -2.65 -32.16
N SER A 321 -24.57 -2.20 -31.14
CA SER A 321 -23.25 -1.58 -31.33
C SER A 321 -22.20 -2.62 -31.67
N ARG A 322 -21.25 -2.28 -32.54
CA ARG A 322 -20.18 -3.22 -32.96
C ARG A 322 -19.37 -3.75 -31.79
N GLY A 323 -19.10 -2.91 -30.78
CA GLY A 323 -18.38 -3.31 -29.57
C GLY A 323 -19.16 -4.36 -28.77
N ASN A 324 -20.45 -4.11 -28.52
CA ASN A 324 -21.32 -5.06 -27.80
C ASN A 324 -21.48 -6.39 -28.56
N GLN A 325 -21.62 -6.34 -29.89
CA GLN A 325 -21.70 -7.56 -30.72
C GLN A 325 -20.46 -8.44 -30.59
N ILE A 326 -19.26 -7.84 -30.57
CA ILE A 326 -18.02 -8.60 -30.34
C ILE A 326 -18.00 -9.11 -28.88
N TYR A 327 -18.35 -8.26 -27.91
CA TYR A 327 -18.43 -8.66 -26.51
C TYR A 327 -19.33 -9.89 -26.31
N GLN A 328 -20.54 -9.91 -26.88
CA GLN A 328 -21.48 -11.04 -26.79
C GLN A 328 -20.96 -12.32 -27.46
N GLN A 329 -20.06 -12.20 -28.43
CA GLN A 329 -19.44 -13.35 -29.09
C GLN A 329 -18.29 -13.95 -28.28
N LEU A 330 -17.57 -13.12 -27.53
CA LEU A 330 -16.34 -13.52 -26.85
C LEU A 330 -16.55 -13.84 -25.37
N PHE A 331 -17.48 -13.15 -24.71
CA PHE A 331 -17.66 -13.21 -23.26
C PHE A 331 -19.06 -13.71 -22.91
N ILE A 332 -19.09 -14.70 -22.03
CA ILE A 332 -20.29 -15.24 -21.37
C ILE A 332 -20.30 -14.69 -19.93
N GLN A 333 -21.42 -14.81 -19.20
CA GLN A 333 -21.52 -14.30 -17.82
C GLN A 333 -20.32 -14.69 -16.93
N ASP A 334 -19.81 -15.91 -17.05
CA ASP A 334 -18.72 -16.40 -16.19
C ASP A 334 -17.32 -15.85 -16.55
N THR A 335 -17.16 -15.22 -17.72
CA THR A 335 -15.89 -14.61 -18.18
C THR A 335 -15.91 -13.08 -18.12
N HIS A 336 -16.99 -12.50 -17.60
CA HIS A 336 -17.12 -11.07 -17.36
C HIS A 336 -17.26 -10.79 -15.86
N ILE A 337 -16.18 -10.30 -15.26
CA ILE A 337 -16.10 -9.90 -13.87
C ILE A 337 -16.51 -8.42 -13.76
N LYS A 338 -17.50 -8.13 -12.92
CA LYS A 338 -17.90 -6.76 -12.62
C LYS A 338 -17.24 -6.30 -11.31
N PRO A 339 -16.18 -5.48 -11.37
CA PRO A 339 -15.51 -5.04 -10.16
C PRO A 339 -16.44 -4.14 -9.34
N ASN A 340 -16.25 -4.19 -8.02
CA ASN A 340 -16.88 -3.29 -7.07
C ASN A 340 -15.80 -2.47 -6.34
N LEU A 341 -16.24 -1.45 -5.59
CA LEU A 341 -15.32 -0.59 -4.86
C LEU A 341 -14.47 -1.37 -3.86
N ASP A 342 -15.03 -2.41 -3.22
CA ASP A 342 -14.28 -3.26 -2.30
C ASP A 342 -13.06 -3.91 -2.98
N SER A 343 -13.22 -4.42 -4.21
CA SER A 343 -12.10 -4.97 -4.98
C SER A 343 -11.00 -3.94 -5.19
N ILE A 344 -11.37 -2.71 -5.54
CA ILE A 344 -10.41 -1.62 -5.73
C ILE A 344 -9.73 -1.26 -4.41
N TYR A 345 -10.44 -1.28 -3.28
CA TYR A 345 -9.83 -1.02 -1.98
C TYR A 345 -8.73 -2.02 -1.66
N PHE A 346 -8.95 -3.32 -1.88
CA PHE A 346 -7.92 -4.34 -1.65
C PHE A 346 -6.71 -4.12 -2.56
N LEU A 347 -6.95 -3.95 -3.87
CA LEU A 347 -5.90 -3.79 -4.87
C LEU A 347 -5.07 -2.52 -4.63
N GLU A 348 -5.73 -1.39 -4.36
CA GLU A 348 -5.07 -0.11 -4.11
C GLU A 348 -4.33 -0.08 -2.77
N THR A 349 -4.89 -0.71 -1.73
CA THR A 349 -4.21 -0.83 -0.43
C THR A 349 -2.90 -1.58 -0.59
N TYR A 350 -2.93 -2.72 -1.30
CA TYR A 350 -1.72 -3.47 -1.55
C TYR A 350 -0.73 -2.70 -2.42
N HIS A 351 -1.20 -2.01 -3.46
CA HIS A 351 -0.35 -1.15 -4.30
C HIS A 351 0.36 -0.04 -3.50
N SER A 352 -0.35 0.62 -2.57
CA SER A 352 0.25 1.61 -1.66
C SER A 352 1.38 1.00 -0.82
N LEU A 353 1.18 -0.22 -0.30
CA LEU A 353 2.18 -0.95 0.46
C LEU A 353 3.35 -1.42 -0.42
N VAL A 354 3.11 -1.82 -1.67
CA VAL A 354 4.16 -2.15 -2.65
C VAL A 354 5.03 -0.93 -2.93
N ASN A 355 4.42 0.24 -3.17
CA ASN A 355 5.16 1.48 -3.38
C ASN A 355 6.03 1.81 -2.16
N SER A 356 5.46 1.68 -0.96
CA SER A 356 6.17 1.90 0.31
C SER A 356 7.30 0.89 0.53
N ALA A 357 7.13 -0.37 0.13
CA ALA A 357 8.19 -1.39 0.24
C ALA A 357 9.32 -1.14 -0.77
N CYS A 358 8.98 -0.73 -2.00
CA CYS A 358 9.95 -0.38 -3.04
C CYS A 358 10.79 0.84 -2.67
N SER A 359 10.18 1.86 -2.06
CA SER A 359 10.89 3.02 -1.50
C SER A 359 11.63 2.73 -0.19
N ARG A 360 11.54 1.49 0.31
CA ARG A 360 12.03 1.05 1.64
C ARG A 360 11.39 1.81 2.80
N GLU A 361 10.25 2.47 2.62
CA GLU A 361 9.52 3.20 3.67
C GLU A 361 8.61 2.30 4.50
N LEU A 362 8.18 1.16 3.96
CA LEU A 362 7.35 0.21 4.69
C LEU A 362 8.14 -0.41 5.85
N VAL A 363 7.68 -0.17 7.08
CA VAL A 363 8.21 -0.80 8.29
C VAL A 363 7.15 -1.73 8.86
N VAL A 364 7.49 -3.00 9.02
CA VAL A 364 6.73 -3.95 9.84
C VAL A 364 7.58 -4.21 11.07
N GLY A 365 7.02 -3.94 12.25
CA GLY A 365 7.77 -3.96 13.51
C GLY A 365 8.86 -2.92 13.58
N GLN A 366 10.10 -3.40 13.51
CA GLN A 366 11.30 -2.58 13.63
C GLN A 366 12.21 -2.69 12.40
N ARG A 367 11.77 -3.37 11.35
CA ARG A 367 12.56 -3.59 10.13
C ARG A 367 11.86 -3.03 8.90
N ALA A 368 12.64 -2.44 8.01
CA ALA A 368 12.15 -2.10 6.67
C ALA A 368 11.92 -3.39 5.89
N VAL A 369 10.75 -3.52 5.27
CA VAL A 369 10.32 -4.73 4.56
C VAL A 369 10.56 -4.55 3.06
N SER A 370 11.30 -5.48 2.46
CA SER A 370 11.46 -5.53 1.01
C SER A 370 10.21 -6.05 0.31
N LEU A 371 10.08 -5.80 -1.00
CA LEU A 371 8.93 -6.30 -1.78
C LEU A 371 8.73 -7.83 -1.65
N LYS A 372 9.82 -8.61 -1.65
CA LYS A 372 9.74 -10.07 -1.52
C LYS A 372 9.20 -10.50 -0.15
N GLU A 373 9.61 -9.81 0.90
CA GLU A 373 9.12 -10.06 2.26
C GLU A 373 7.67 -9.62 2.42
N LEU A 374 7.29 -8.46 1.86
CA LEU A 374 5.89 -8.01 1.83
C LEU A 374 4.99 -9.05 1.16
N GLN A 375 5.40 -9.58 0.01
CA GLN A 375 4.66 -10.64 -0.68
C GLN A 375 4.51 -11.90 0.18
N ALA A 376 5.54 -12.29 0.94
CA ALA A 376 5.47 -13.42 1.87
C ALA A 376 4.47 -13.15 3.01
N ILE A 377 4.57 -12.00 3.66
CA ILE A 377 3.68 -11.60 4.76
C ILE A 377 2.22 -11.53 4.28
N VAL A 378 1.96 -11.03 3.07
CA VAL A 378 0.60 -10.98 2.50
C VAL A 378 0.01 -12.38 2.27
N ARG A 379 0.84 -13.36 1.87
CA ARG A 379 0.41 -14.76 1.74
C ARG A 379 0.12 -15.39 3.09
N GLU A 380 0.98 -15.16 4.08
CA GLU A 380 0.84 -15.68 5.44
C GLU A 380 -0.41 -15.12 6.12
N THR A 381 -0.59 -13.80 6.05
CA THR A 381 -1.72 -13.10 6.67
C THR A 381 -3.03 -13.25 5.91
N ARG A 382 -2.98 -13.68 4.64
CA ARG A 382 -4.13 -13.90 3.75
C ARG A 382 -5.03 -12.67 3.57
N VAL A 383 -4.49 -11.47 3.71
CA VAL A 383 -5.25 -10.21 3.61
C VAL A 383 -5.92 -9.99 2.26
N LEU A 384 -5.39 -10.57 1.18
CA LEU A 384 -5.99 -10.50 -0.16
C LEU A 384 -7.06 -11.58 -0.43
N LYS A 385 -7.29 -12.52 0.51
CA LYS A 385 -8.23 -13.64 0.32
C LYS A 385 -9.66 -13.15 0.06
N ASP A 386 -10.04 -12.04 0.67
CA ASP A 386 -11.40 -11.50 0.60
C ASP A 386 -11.61 -10.50 -0.55
N CYS A 387 -10.64 -10.35 -1.46
CA CYS A 387 -10.77 -9.46 -2.62
C CYS A 387 -11.69 -10.09 -3.69
N PRO A 388 -12.85 -9.49 -4.01
CA PRO A 388 -13.84 -10.12 -4.89
C PRO A 388 -13.32 -10.42 -6.31
N VAL A 389 -12.64 -9.46 -6.95
CA VAL A 389 -12.04 -9.67 -8.28
C VAL A 389 -11.02 -10.81 -8.28
N LEU A 390 -10.20 -10.94 -7.22
CA LEU A 390 -9.22 -12.02 -7.13
C LEU A 390 -9.88 -13.38 -6.89
N GLN A 391 -10.96 -13.42 -6.10
CA GLN A 391 -11.75 -14.64 -5.88
C GLN A 391 -12.41 -15.13 -7.17
N GLU A 392 -13.01 -14.23 -7.95
CA GLU A 392 -13.63 -14.58 -9.23
C GLU A 392 -12.59 -15.00 -10.28
N LEU A 393 -11.44 -14.32 -10.32
CA LEU A 393 -10.40 -14.58 -11.31
C LEU A 393 -9.60 -15.86 -11.06
N LEU A 394 -9.30 -16.17 -9.79
CA LEU A 394 -8.50 -17.34 -9.43
C LEU A 394 -9.35 -18.57 -9.08
N GLY A 395 -10.63 -18.36 -8.74
CA GLY A 395 -11.56 -19.39 -8.31
C GLY A 395 -11.19 -20.00 -6.95
N ASP A 396 -12.18 -20.36 -6.14
CA ASP A 396 -12.00 -21.18 -4.94
C ASP A 396 -11.71 -22.65 -5.32
N ARG A 397 -10.69 -22.87 -6.17
CA ARG A 397 -10.20 -24.20 -6.59
C ARG A 397 -9.04 -24.68 -5.72
N ARG A 398 -8.85 -24.08 -4.54
CA ARG A 398 -8.07 -24.73 -3.49
C ARG A 398 -8.92 -25.87 -2.95
N THR A 399 -8.54 -27.08 -3.33
CA THR A 399 -8.92 -28.29 -2.61
C THR A 399 -8.44 -28.15 -1.18
N ASP A 400 -9.35 -27.72 -0.29
CA ASP A 400 -9.32 -28.20 1.08
C ASP A 400 -9.51 -29.72 0.98
N GLY A 401 -8.38 -30.42 0.94
CA GLY A 401 -8.33 -31.85 1.13
C GLY A 401 -8.79 -32.15 2.54
N GLU A 402 -10.10 -32.35 2.72
CA GLU A 402 -10.67 -33.31 3.65
C GLU A 402 -12.20 -33.41 3.46
N ASN A 403 -12.62 -34.61 3.05
CA ASN A 403 -13.97 -35.17 3.12
C ASN A 403 -15.10 -34.24 3.59
N SER A 404 -15.91 -33.76 2.64
CA SER A 404 -17.32 -33.53 2.90
C SER A 404 -18.15 -34.13 1.78
N LYS A 405 -18.49 -35.41 1.99
CA LYS A 405 -19.59 -36.07 1.30
C LYS A 405 -20.84 -35.22 1.44
N LYS A 406 -21.55 -35.06 0.32
CA LYS A 406 -22.89 -34.50 0.18
C LYS A 406 -23.79 -34.86 1.37
N GLY A 407 -24.02 -33.89 2.26
CA GLY A 407 -25.05 -33.92 3.29
C GLY A 407 -26.01 -32.74 3.07
N LYS A 408 -27.26 -33.06 2.71
CA LYS A 408 -28.36 -32.09 2.66
C LYS A 408 -28.60 -31.53 4.07
N GLY A 409 -28.73 -30.21 4.15
CA GLY A 409 -29.51 -29.54 5.19
C GLY A 409 -28.76 -29.14 6.47
N SER A 410 -28.24 -27.90 6.48
CA SER A 410 -28.50 -26.93 7.55
C SER A 410 -27.83 -25.60 7.18
N LYS A 411 -28.62 -24.65 6.66
CA LYS A 411 -28.22 -23.24 6.63
C LYS A 411 -28.32 -22.74 8.07
N LEU A 412 -27.25 -22.87 8.85
CA LEU A 412 -27.05 -21.97 9.98
C LEU A 412 -26.34 -20.72 9.43
N SER A 413 -27.15 -19.71 9.11
CA SER A 413 -26.68 -18.35 8.86
C SER A 413 -25.98 -17.84 10.12
N LYS A 414 -24.63 -17.82 10.13
CA LYS A 414 -23.91 -16.95 11.07
C LYS A 414 -24.39 -15.52 10.84
N SER A 415 -24.92 -14.90 11.88
CA SER A 415 -25.49 -13.56 11.80
C SER A 415 -24.39 -12.56 11.43
N ARG A 416 -24.76 -11.46 10.76
CA ARG A 416 -23.85 -10.37 10.38
C ARG A 416 -23.15 -9.73 11.61
N SER A 417 -23.76 -9.86 12.79
CA SER A 417 -23.22 -9.44 14.09
C SER A 417 -22.04 -10.32 14.54
N ASP A 418 -22.10 -11.64 14.36
CA ASP A 418 -21.03 -12.55 14.82
C ASP A 418 -19.72 -12.32 14.06
N GLN A 419 -19.80 -12.06 12.75
CA GLN A 419 -18.62 -11.73 11.93
C GLN A 419 -17.99 -10.37 12.29
N THR A 420 -18.79 -9.45 12.83
CA THR A 420 -18.31 -8.14 13.25
C THR A 420 -17.58 -8.25 14.58
N LEU A 421 -18.09 -9.05 15.52
CA LEU A 421 -17.46 -9.33 16.80
C LEU A 421 -16.09 -10.02 16.64
N ASP A 422 -15.99 -11.02 15.74
CA ASP A 422 -14.70 -11.68 15.45
C ASP A 422 -13.66 -10.71 14.87
N LYS A 423 -14.08 -9.76 14.03
CA LYS A 423 -13.19 -8.72 13.48
C LYS A 423 -12.70 -7.75 14.56
N ILE A 424 -13.58 -7.37 15.49
CA ILE A 424 -13.23 -6.48 16.61
C ILE A 424 -12.28 -7.19 17.57
N LEU A 425 -12.55 -8.45 17.93
CA LEU A 425 -11.70 -9.24 18.81
C LEU A 425 -10.30 -9.45 18.21
N ASN A 426 -10.21 -9.81 16.93
CA ASN A 426 -8.92 -9.92 16.23
C ASN A 426 -8.17 -8.58 16.20
N HIS A 427 -8.87 -7.46 16.02
CA HIS A 427 -8.24 -6.14 16.03
C HIS A 427 -7.70 -5.77 17.42
N ILE A 428 -8.46 -6.03 18.48
CA ILE A 428 -8.03 -5.80 19.87
C ILE A 428 -6.79 -6.63 20.20
N VAL A 429 -6.81 -7.92 19.84
CA VAL A 429 -5.67 -8.82 20.06
C VAL A 429 -4.44 -8.31 19.29
N ASN A 430 -4.58 -7.92 18.02
CA ASN A 430 -3.46 -7.39 17.24
C ASN A 430 -2.89 -6.09 17.85
N ILE A 431 -3.74 -5.19 18.36
CA ILE A 431 -3.30 -3.96 19.06
C ILE A 431 -2.49 -4.32 20.30
N ILE A 432 -2.99 -5.24 21.13
CA ILE A 432 -2.36 -5.60 22.40
C ILE A 432 -1.06 -6.39 22.16
N GLU A 433 -1.05 -7.31 21.19
CA GLU A 433 0.18 -7.99 20.74
C GLU A 433 1.22 -6.98 20.29
N THR A 434 0.82 -5.95 19.53
CA THR A 434 1.75 -4.93 19.02
C THR A 434 2.25 -3.95 20.08
N GLN A 435 1.39 -3.50 20.99
CA GLN A 435 1.73 -2.47 21.97
C GLN A 435 2.24 -3.03 23.31
N ASN A 436 2.09 -4.34 23.53
CA ASN A 436 2.35 -5.09 24.77
C ASN A 436 1.48 -4.67 25.98
N ILE A 437 1.35 -3.36 26.23
CA ILE A 437 0.54 -2.76 27.28
C ILE A 437 -0.14 -1.50 26.73
N LEU A 438 -1.45 -1.37 26.95
CA LEU A 438 -2.23 -0.20 26.56
C LEU A 438 -3.24 0.18 27.65
N GLY A 439 -3.46 1.47 27.86
CA GLY A 439 -4.54 1.94 28.74
C GLY A 439 -5.91 1.56 28.17
N ARG A 440 -6.84 1.14 29.02
CA ARG A 440 -8.18 0.69 28.61
C ARG A 440 -8.93 1.73 27.80
N LEU A 441 -8.89 3.00 28.24
CA LEU A 441 -9.54 4.09 27.51
C LEU A 441 -8.93 4.33 26.13
N VAL A 442 -7.60 4.21 26.01
CA VAL A 442 -6.90 4.35 24.71
C VAL A 442 -7.27 3.19 23.80
N LEU A 443 -7.37 1.96 24.32
CA LEU A 443 -7.85 0.82 23.55
C LEU A 443 -9.28 1.03 23.06
N PHE A 444 -10.18 1.47 23.96
CA PHE A 444 -11.57 1.75 23.62
C PHE A 444 -11.70 2.82 22.55
N GLN A 445 -10.94 3.92 22.66
CA GLN A 445 -10.91 4.98 21.65
C GLN A 445 -10.43 4.47 20.28
N ASN A 446 -9.35 3.69 20.24
CA ASN A 446 -8.86 3.09 18.98
C ASN A 446 -9.91 2.18 18.33
N VAL A 447 -10.60 1.37 19.13
CA VAL A 447 -11.65 0.47 18.63
C VAL A 447 -12.86 1.28 18.17
N LYS A 448 -13.26 2.31 18.91
CA LYS A 448 -14.41 3.18 18.57
C LYS A 448 -14.17 3.99 17.30
N GLU A 449 -12.96 4.51 17.10
CA GLU A 449 -12.57 5.19 15.86
C GLU A 449 -12.66 4.28 14.64
N LYS A 450 -12.35 2.99 14.80
CA LYS A 450 -12.39 2.02 13.70
C LYS A 450 -13.78 1.40 13.49
N PHE A 451 -14.52 1.17 14.57
CA PHE A 451 -15.83 0.55 14.56
C PHE A 451 -16.82 1.56 15.13
N ASN A 452 -17.28 2.47 14.27
CA ASN A 452 -18.14 3.64 14.56
C ASN A 452 -19.50 3.35 15.25
N GLN A 453 -19.72 2.13 15.77
CA GLN A 453 -20.98 1.66 16.37
C GLN A 453 -20.79 0.81 17.64
N ILE A 454 -19.58 0.73 18.21
CA ILE A 454 -19.39 -0.05 19.45
C ILE A 454 -19.83 0.75 20.68
N SER A 455 -20.73 0.16 21.49
CA SER A 455 -21.06 0.68 22.81
C SER A 455 -19.97 0.30 23.82
N GLU A 456 -19.91 1.00 24.95
CA GLU A 456 -18.96 0.69 26.02
C GLU A 456 -19.26 -0.71 26.63
N ASP A 457 -20.54 -1.05 26.75
CA ASP A 457 -20.98 -2.39 27.21
C ASP A 457 -20.57 -3.51 26.24
N ASP A 458 -20.69 -3.29 24.92
CA ASP A 458 -20.25 -4.26 23.92
C ASP A 458 -18.73 -4.45 23.94
N PHE A 459 -17.98 -3.35 24.11
CA PHE A 459 -16.53 -3.40 24.27
C PHE A 459 -16.12 -4.20 25.50
N ASP A 460 -16.81 -4.01 26.63
CA ASP A 460 -16.54 -4.71 27.88
C ASP A 460 -16.83 -6.22 27.77
N GLN A 461 -17.88 -6.60 27.05
CA GLN A 461 -18.17 -8.00 26.75
C GLN A 461 -17.08 -8.63 25.88
N ILE A 462 -16.63 -7.93 24.83
CA ILE A 462 -15.55 -8.40 23.94
C ILE A 462 -14.22 -8.50 24.71
N LEU A 463 -13.92 -7.52 25.57
CA LEU A 463 -12.72 -7.53 26.41
C LEU A 463 -12.74 -8.71 27.38
N THR A 464 -13.89 -8.97 27.99
CA THR A 464 -14.09 -10.12 28.89
C THR A 464 -13.91 -11.44 28.13
N GLN A 465 -14.42 -11.53 26.90
CA GLN A 465 -14.24 -12.71 26.05
C GLN A 465 -12.77 -12.90 25.65
N ALA A 466 -12.07 -11.82 25.30
CA ALA A 466 -10.64 -11.87 25.01
C ALA A 466 -9.81 -12.27 26.25
N CYS A 467 -10.17 -11.80 27.46
CA CYS A 467 -9.56 -12.25 28.72
C CYS A 467 -9.81 -13.75 28.98
N LYS A 468 -11.03 -14.24 28.71
CA LYS A 468 -11.37 -15.68 28.85
C LYS A 468 -10.59 -16.58 27.89
N THR A 469 -10.16 -16.07 26.74
CA THR A 469 -9.30 -16.81 25.81
C THR A 469 -7.83 -16.88 26.25
N GLY A 470 -7.48 -16.27 27.39
CA GLY A 470 -6.14 -16.34 27.99
C GLY A 470 -5.07 -15.52 27.26
N LYS A 471 -5.45 -14.73 26.25
CA LYS A 471 -4.51 -13.95 25.43
C LYS A 471 -4.17 -12.58 26.01
N ILE A 472 -5.09 -12.00 26.80
CA ILE A 472 -4.96 -10.64 27.34
C ILE A 472 -5.43 -10.60 28.80
N GLN A 473 -4.90 -9.67 29.59
CA GLN A 473 -5.27 -9.46 30.98
C GLN A 473 -5.43 -7.97 31.29
N VAL A 474 -6.44 -7.63 32.08
CA VAL A 474 -6.57 -6.29 32.68
C VAL A 474 -5.73 -6.26 33.95
N VAL A 475 -4.73 -5.38 33.98
CA VAL A 475 -3.90 -5.07 35.14
C VAL A 475 -4.66 -4.11 36.03
N ASN A 476 -4.82 -4.46 37.31
CA ASN A 476 -5.58 -3.73 38.32
C ASN A 476 -7.07 -3.51 37.94
N PRO A 477 -7.88 -4.59 37.88
CA PRO A 477 -9.30 -4.48 37.52
C PRO A 477 -10.13 -3.62 38.49
N ASP A 478 -9.65 -3.42 39.72
CA ASP A 478 -10.31 -2.63 40.76
C ASP A 478 -9.97 -1.11 40.68
N ALA A 479 -9.03 -0.71 39.82
CA ALA A 479 -8.70 0.70 39.58
C ALA A 479 -9.77 1.40 38.72
N LYS A 480 -9.79 2.73 38.73
CA LYS A 480 -10.67 3.51 37.84
C LYS A 480 -10.38 3.16 36.38
N LEU A 481 -11.40 3.19 35.51
CA LEU A 481 -11.25 2.85 34.09
C LEU A 481 -10.12 3.62 33.38
N GLU A 482 -9.85 4.86 33.82
CA GLU A 482 -8.77 5.73 33.35
C GLU A 482 -7.36 5.23 33.70
N GLU A 483 -7.25 4.44 34.76
CA GLU A 483 -6.00 3.92 35.32
C GLU A 483 -5.79 2.43 34.98
N GLN A 484 -6.80 1.78 34.40
CA GLN A 484 -6.72 0.37 34.00
C GLN A 484 -5.80 0.20 32.79
N LEU A 485 -4.86 -0.73 32.91
CA LEU A 485 -3.98 -1.14 31.82
C LEU A 485 -4.38 -2.53 31.33
N ILE A 486 -4.18 -2.80 30.05
CA ILE A 486 -4.44 -4.08 29.43
C ILE A 486 -3.12 -4.57 28.85
N CYS A 487 -2.69 -5.77 29.23
CA CYS A 487 -1.45 -6.37 28.77
C CYS A 487 -1.70 -7.73 28.10
N LEU A 488 -0.71 -8.16 27.31
CA LEU A 488 -0.65 -9.54 26.83
C LEU A 488 -0.26 -10.46 28.00
N VAL A 489 -0.92 -11.61 28.14
CA VAL A 489 -0.48 -12.65 29.08
C VAL A 489 0.71 -13.38 28.43
N PRO A 490 1.90 -13.40 29.05
CA PRO A 490 3.03 -14.17 28.54
C PRO A 490 2.66 -15.65 28.47
N SER A 491 3.02 -16.31 27.37
CA SER A 491 2.89 -17.77 27.22
C SER A 491 3.83 -18.53 28.13
#